data_AF-A0A9Q4D6J2-F1
#
_entry.id   AF-A0A9Q4D6J2-F1
#
_cell.length_a   1.000
_cell.length_b   1.000
_cell.length_c   1.000
_cell.angle_alpha   90.00
_cell.angle_beta   90.00
_cell.angle_gamma   90.00
#
_symmetry.space_group_name_H-M   'P 1'
#
loop_
_entity.id
_entity.type
_entity.pdbx_description
1 polymer ?
#
loop_
_entity_poly.entity_id
_entity_poly.type
_entity_poly.pdbx_seq_one_letter_code
_entity_poly.pdbx_strand_id
1 'polypeptide(L)'
;MNSKEMEKKQKELERLEEMKQAMRSETTIMVEKERSELNSHKSDIQEIIDGFNKAGRKLNEAFKGEASEAAEQNITKLKNRNIALEDDFDFLVDSFKVY
;
A
#
# COMPACT_ATOMS: atom_id res chain seq x y z
N MET A 1 -21.10 17.47 -45.16
CA MET A 1 -20.63 16.14 -44.74
C MET A 1 -21.40 15.09 -45.52
N ASN A 2 -20.69 14.18 -46.16
CA ASN A 2 -21.27 13.03 -46.86
C ASN A 2 -21.43 11.84 -45.87
N SER A 3 -22.42 10.98 -46.10
CA SER A 3 -22.66 9.72 -45.35
C SER A 3 -21.38 8.91 -45.09
N LYS A 4 -20.49 8.79 -46.10
CA LYS A 4 -19.20 8.09 -45.96
C LYS A 4 -18.24 8.73 -44.94
N GLU A 5 -18.31 10.05 -44.76
CA GLU A 5 -17.48 10.76 -43.76
C GLU A 5 -18.05 10.57 -42.36
N MET A 6 -19.38 10.51 -42.20
CA MET A 6 -20.01 10.17 -40.92
C MET A 6 -19.66 8.75 -40.50
N GLU A 7 -19.72 7.79 -41.42
CA GLU A 7 -19.41 6.39 -41.13
C GLU A 7 -17.94 6.18 -40.74
N LYS A 8 -17.00 6.87 -41.41
CA LYS A 8 -15.59 6.89 -41.00
C LYS A 8 -15.41 7.52 -39.61
N LYS A 9 -16.10 8.61 -39.32
CA LYS A 9 -16.01 9.30 -38.03
C LYS A 9 -16.57 8.44 -36.90
N GLN A 10 -17.66 7.71 -37.15
CA GLN A 10 -18.25 6.77 -36.20
C GLN A 10 -17.26 5.64 -35.84
N LYS A 11 -16.66 5.00 -36.86
CA LYS A 11 -15.66 3.94 -36.65
C LYS A 11 -14.42 4.43 -35.91
N GLU A 12 -13.96 5.65 -36.20
CA GLU A 12 -12.83 6.22 -35.46
C GLU A 12 -13.19 6.54 -34.00
N LEU A 13 -14.42 6.98 -33.71
CA LEU A 13 -14.89 7.16 -32.34
C LEU A 13 -14.95 5.83 -31.58
N GLU A 14 -15.46 4.77 -32.21
CA GLU A 14 -15.48 3.42 -31.63
C GLU A 14 -14.07 2.94 -31.31
N ARG A 15 -13.13 3.07 -32.26
CA ARG A 15 -11.72 2.72 -32.07
C ARG A 15 -11.07 3.51 -30.92
N LEU A 16 -11.34 4.80 -30.83
CA LEU A 16 -10.81 5.65 -29.75
C LEU A 16 -11.39 5.27 -28.39
N GLU A 17 -12.67 4.92 -28.32
CA GLU A 17 -13.28 4.50 -27.06
C GLU A 17 -12.75 3.13 -26.61
N GLU A 18 -12.58 2.17 -27.53
CA GLU A 18 -11.91 0.89 -27.25
C GLU A 18 -10.48 1.11 -26.73
N MET A 19 -9.70 1.97 -27.40
CA MET A 19 -8.34 2.29 -26.99
C MET A 19 -8.30 2.92 -25.60
N LYS A 20 -9.23 3.84 -25.31
CA LYS A 20 -9.37 4.46 -23.99
C LYS A 20 -9.75 3.46 -22.90
N GLN A 21 -10.64 2.51 -23.19
CA GLN A 21 -10.99 1.45 -22.24
C GLN A 21 -9.82 0.50 -22.00
N ALA A 22 -9.07 0.14 -23.04
CA ALA A 22 -7.87 -0.69 -22.90
C ALA A 22 -6.81 0.00 -22.02
N MET A 23 -6.52 1.28 -22.26
CA MET A 23 -5.57 2.05 -21.44
C MET A 23 -6.02 2.17 -19.98
N ARG A 24 -7.32 2.37 -19.74
CA ARG A 24 -7.89 2.39 -18.38
C ARG A 24 -7.71 1.06 -17.69
N SER A 25 -8.03 -0.04 -18.37
CA SER A 25 -7.87 -1.39 -17.82
C SER A 25 -6.42 -1.69 -17.45
N GLU A 26 -5.48 -1.38 -18.34
CA GLU A 26 -4.04 -1.58 -18.09
C GLU A 26 -3.56 -0.74 -16.90
N THR A 27 -4.00 0.52 -16.81
CA THR A 27 -3.69 1.39 -15.67
C THR A 27 -4.26 0.82 -14.37
N THR A 28 -5.52 0.36 -14.37
CA THR A 28 -6.14 -0.25 -13.20
C THR A 28 -5.38 -1.49 -12.75
N ILE A 29 -5.02 -2.39 -13.67
CA ILE A 29 -4.26 -3.61 -13.35
C ILE A 29 -2.90 -3.28 -12.73
N MET A 30 -2.18 -2.32 -13.32
CA MET A 30 -0.89 -1.87 -12.81
C MET A 30 -1.02 -1.33 -11.38
N VAL A 31 -2.01 -0.45 -11.17
CA VAL A 31 -2.25 0.16 -9.87
C VAL A 31 -2.70 -0.86 -8.82
N GLU A 32 -3.55 -1.82 -9.18
CA GLU A 32 -3.98 -2.90 -8.30
C GLU A 32 -2.83 -3.82 -7.90
N LYS A 33 -1.90 -4.10 -8.84
CA LYS A 33 -0.69 -4.87 -8.56
C LYS A 33 0.18 -4.19 -7.52
N GLU A 34 0.51 -2.91 -7.73
CA GLU A 34 1.32 -2.12 -6.79
C GLU A 34 0.62 -2.00 -5.42
N ARG A 35 -0.71 -1.81 -5.42
CA ARG A 35 -1.51 -1.79 -4.18
C ARG A 35 -1.45 -3.11 -3.42
N SER A 36 -1.49 -4.23 -4.13
CA SER A 36 -1.36 -5.56 -3.53
C SER A 36 0.02 -5.79 -2.92
N GLU A 37 1.09 -5.37 -3.60
CA GLU A 37 2.45 -5.47 -3.09
C GLU A 37 2.63 -4.61 -1.83
N LEU A 38 2.10 -3.38 -1.85
CA LEU A 38 2.13 -2.47 -0.70
C LEU A 38 1.39 -3.05 0.52
N ASN A 39 0.22 -3.68 0.32
CA ASN A 39 -0.51 -4.39 1.37
C ASN A 39 0.27 -5.57 1.93
N SER A 40 1.02 -6.31 1.10
CA SER A 40 1.88 -7.40 1.58
C SER A 40 2.98 -6.87 2.50
N HIS A 41 3.65 -5.78 2.11
CA HIS A 41 4.70 -5.16 2.92
C HIS A 41 4.15 -4.58 4.24
N LYS A 42 2.91 -4.08 4.25
CA LYS A 42 2.21 -3.70 5.49
C LYS A 42 2.09 -4.89 6.45
N SER A 43 1.72 -6.06 5.93
CA SER A 43 1.63 -7.30 6.73
C SER A 43 2.99 -7.69 7.32
N ASP A 44 4.07 -7.62 6.54
CA ASP A 44 5.42 -7.93 7.01
C ASP A 44 5.84 -7.01 8.17
N ILE A 45 5.52 -5.72 8.08
CA ILE A 45 5.78 -4.74 9.15
C ILE A 45 5.01 -5.10 10.42
N GLN A 46 3.74 -5.51 10.31
CA GLN A 46 2.93 -5.93 11.45
C GLN A 46 3.53 -7.16 12.15
N GLU A 47 4.04 -8.14 11.40
CA GLU A 47 4.74 -9.30 11.98
C GLU A 47 6.01 -8.90 12.73
N ILE A 48 6.78 -7.94 12.19
CA ILE A 48 7.97 -7.39 12.85
C ILE A 48 7.59 -6.70 14.17
N ILE A 49 6.52 -5.90 14.18
CA ILE A 49 6.01 -5.25 15.41
C ILE A 49 5.64 -6.30 16.46
N ASP A 50 4.94 -7.36 16.05
CA ASP A 50 4.56 -8.45 16.94
C ASP A 50 5.77 -9.20 17.51
N GLY A 51 6.81 -9.38 16.69
CA GLY A 51 8.11 -9.87 17.11
C GLY A 51 8.73 -9.01 18.22
N PHE A 52 8.78 -7.69 18.03
CA PHE A 52 9.27 -6.75 19.04
C PHE A 52 8.44 -6.78 20.33
N ASN A 53 7.11 -6.83 20.22
CA ASN A 53 6.22 -6.90 21.38
C ASN A 53 6.43 -8.20 22.19
N LYS A 54 6.66 -9.33 21.52
CA LYS A 54 6.99 -10.60 22.18
C LYS A 54 8.36 -10.56 22.83
N ALA A 55 9.37 -10.00 22.15
CA ALA A 55 10.71 -9.84 22.70
C ALA A 55 10.71 -8.95 23.95
N GLY A 56 10.01 -7.81 23.91
CA GLY A 56 9.89 -6.90 25.04
C GLY A 56 9.24 -7.53 26.26
N ARG A 57 8.14 -8.27 26.06
CA ARG A 57 7.49 -9.02 27.15
C ARG A 57 8.43 -10.03 27.79
N LYS A 58 9.12 -10.84 26.99
CA LYS A 58 10.10 -11.81 27.51
C LYS A 58 11.23 -11.13 28.28
N LEU A 59 11.67 -9.96 27.82
CA LEU A 59 12.77 -9.21 28.44
C LEU A 59 12.35 -8.64 29.80
N ASN A 60 11.12 -8.12 29.92
CA ASN A 60 10.53 -7.68 31.20
C ASN A 60 10.31 -8.81 32.20
N GLU A 61 9.92 -9.98 31.72
CA GLU A 61 9.71 -11.16 32.58
C GLU A 61 11.05 -11.71 33.10
N ALA A 62 12.10 -11.67 32.27
CA ALA A 62 13.40 -12.26 32.57
C ALA A 62 14.36 -11.33 33.34
N PHE A 63 14.28 -10.01 33.13
CA PHE A 63 15.21 -9.05 33.71
C PHE A 63 14.47 -7.87 34.36
N LYS A 64 14.91 -7.46 35.56
CA LYS A 64 14.50 -6.22 36.23
C LYS A 64 15.72 -5.33 36.45
N GLY A 65 15.63 -4.06 36.04
CA GLY A 65 16.65 -3.04 36.28
C GLY A 65 16.81 -2.05 35.12
N GLU A 66 17.75 -1.11 35.22
CA GLU A 66 17.95 -0.04 34.23
C GLU A 66 18.14 -0.54 32.78
N ALA A 67 18.76 -1.71 32.61
CA ALA A 67 18.94 -2.32 31.28
C ALA A 67 17.63 -2.82 30.65
N SER A 68 16.69 -3.33 31.47
CA SER A 68 15.37 -3.73 30.97
C SER A 68 14.52 -2.51 30.63
N GLU A 69 14.57 -1.46 31.45
CA GLU A 69 13.88 -0.19 31.18
C GLU A 69 14.41 0.48 29.89
N ALA A 70 15.73 0.48 29.67
CA ALA A 70 16.32 1.00 28.43
C ALA A 70 15.88 0.19 27.20
N ALA A 71 15.76 -1.13 27.33
CA ALA A 71 15.25 -2.00 26.27
C ALA A 71 13.76 -1.72 25.98
N GLU A 72 12.92 -1.57 26.99
CA GLU A 72 11.51 -1.19 26.84
C GLU A 72 11.34 0.16 26.13
N GLN A 73 12.13 1.16 26.50
CA GLN A 73 12.09 2.47 25.84
C GLN A 73 12.45 2.38 24.36
N ASN A 74 13.44 1.57 24.01
CA ASN A 74 13.81 1.35 22.61
C ASN A 74 12.73 0.58 21.84
N ILE A 75 12.12 -0.44 22.45
CA ILE A 75 10.98 -1.17 21.86
C ILE A 75 9.79 -0.23 21.64
N THR A 76 9.51 0.66 22.59
CA THR A 76 8.45 1.66 22.46
C THR A 76 8.72 2.65 21.33
N LYS A 77 9.97 3.13 21.20
CA LYS A 77 10.38 3.98 20.06
C LYS A 77 10.21 3.28 18.72
N LEU A 78 10.62 2.02 18.63
CA LEU A 78 10.46 1.21 17.41
C LEU A 78 8.98 1.01 17.07
N LYS A 79 8.13 0.72 18.06
CA LYS A 79 6.69 0.60 17.87
C LYS A 79 6.06 1.89 17.36
N ASN A 80 6.38 3.03 17.95
CA ASN A 80 5.83 4.33 17.52
C ASN A 80 6.25 4.70 16.10
N ARG A 81 7.50 4.40 15.70
CA ARG A 81 7.94 4.57 14.31
C ARG A 81 7.17 3.68 13.35
N ASN A 82 6.89 2.44 13.75
CA ASN A 82 6.15 1.52 12.90
C ASN A 82 4.67 1.88 12.75
N ILE A 83 4.02 2.47 13.77
CA ILE A 83 2.66 3.00 13.65
C ILE A 83 2.61 4.14 12.62
N ALA A 84 3.58 5.06 12.66
CA ALA A 84 3.66 6.13 11.66
C ALA A 84 3.85 5.58 10.24
N LEU A 85 4.67 4.52 10.10
CA LEU A 85 4.79 3.78 8.83
C LEU A 85 3.46 3.14 8.41
N GLU A 86 2.69 2.56 9.33
CA GLU A 86 1.39 1.98 9.01
C GLU A 86 0.40 3.03 8.46
N ASP A 87 0.34 4.22 9.07
CA ASP A 87 -0.46 5.35 8.61
C ASP A 87 -0.01 5.85 7.21
N ASP A 88 1.31 5.94 6.97
CA ASP A 88 1.87 6.33 5.67
C ASP A 88 1.52 5.31 4.57
N PHE A 89 1.54 4.01 4.90
CA PHE A 89 1.14 2.94 4.00
C PHE A 89 -0.35 3.01 3.67
N ASP A 90 -1.22 3.25 4.65
CA ASP A 90 -2.66 3.40 4.42
C ASP A 90 -2.97 4.61 3.52
N PHE A 91 -2.28 5.73 3.75
CA PHE A 91 -2.37 6.89 2.86
C PHE A 91 -1.94 6.57 1.42
N LEU A 92 -0.81 5.87 1.26
CA LEU A 92 -0.31 5.47 -0.06
C LEU A 92 -1.30 4.53 -0.76
N VAL A 93 -1.81 3.50 -0.08
CA VAL A 93 -2.84 2.58 -0.59
C VAL A 93 -4.09 3.36 -1.05
N ASP A 94 -4.52 4.36 -0.30
CA ASP A 94 -5.68 5.19 -0.64
C ASP A 94 -5.42 6.15 -1.81
N SER A 95 -4.17 6.57 -2.01
CA SER A 95 -3.78 7.47 -3.10
C SER A 95 -3.84 6.81 -4.49
N PHE A 96 -3.80 5.48 -4.53
CA PHE A 96 -3.89 4.67 -5.75
C PHE A 96 -5.31 4.57 -6.34
N LYS A 97 -6.25 5.45 -5.97
CA LYS A 97 -7.60 5.45 -6.58
C LYS A 97 -7.53 5.95 -8.02
N VAL A 98 -7.85 5.08 -8.98
CA VAL A 98 -8.00 5.42 -10.40
C VAL A 98 -9.43 5.90 -10.67
N TYR A 99 -9.59 7.10 -11.23
CA TYR A 99 -10.88 7.72 -11.59
C TYR A 99 -11.15 7.69 -13.10
#